data_AF-A0A0P8WJD6-F1
#
_entry.id   AF-A0A0P8WJD6-F1
#
_cell.length_a   1.000
_cell.length_b   1.000
_cell.length_c   1.000
_cell.angle_alpha   90.00
_cell.angle_beta   90.00
_cell.angle_gamma   90.00
#
_symmetry.space_group_name_H-M   'P 1'
#
loop_
_entity.id
_entity.type
_entity.pdbx_description
1 polymer ?
#
loop_
_entity_poly.entity_id
_entity_poly.type
_entity_poly.pdbx_seq_one_letter_code
_entity_poly.pdbx_strand_id
1 'polypeptide(L)' 'MYRIGMFSKLGKTTIKTLRYYDEVGLLTPAYVNEENGYHYYATDQLFKKYRFPLKSKD' A
#
# COMPACT_ATOMS: atom_id res chain seq x y z
N MET A 1 10.95 7.73 -1.82
CA MET A 1 10.00 6.77 -1.22
C MET A 1 9.42 7.36 0.05
N TYR A 2 8.23 6.93 0.46
CA TYR A 2 7.49 7.47 1.58
C TYR A 2 7.17 6.38 2.60
N ARG A 3 7.36 6.66 3.89
CA ARG A 3 6.82 5.80 4.96
C ARG A 3 5.29 5.77 4.89
N ILE A 4 4.69 4.69 5.38
CA ILE A 4 3.23 4.47 5.32
C ILE A 4 2.39 5.68 5.79
N GLY A 5 2.82 6.39 6.83
CA GLY A 5 2.10 7.55 7.36
C GLY A 5 2.16 8.80 6.48
N MET A 6 3.22 8.98 5.68
CA MET A 6 3.27 10.08 4.70
C MET A 6 2.53 9.68 3.42
N PHE A 7 2.68 8.43 3.00
CA PHE A 7 1.97 7.87 1.85
C PHE A 7 0.46 7.92 2.04
N SER A 8 -0.06 7.63 3.25
CA SER A 8 -1.49 7.71 3.54
C SER A 8 -2.06 9.13 3.35
N LYS A 9 -1.30 10.15 3.76
CA LYS A 9 -1.67 11.56 3.57
C LYS A 9 -1.68 11.94 2.09
N LEU A 10 -0.66 11.56 1.33
CA LEU A 10 -0.56 11.83 -0.11
C LEU A 10 -1.66 11.12 -0.91
N GLY A 11 -1.91 9.85 -0.61
CA GLY A 11 -2.92 9.03 -1.26
C GLY A 11 -4.35 9.23 -0.75
N LYS A 12 -4.56 10.21 0.15
CA LYS A 12 -5.86 10.52 0.79
C LYS A 12 -6.58 9.26 1.31
N THR A 13 -5.83 8.37 1.94
CA THR A 13 -6.32 7.10 2.51
C THR A 13 -5.81 6.94 3.94
N THR A 14 -6.27 5.90 4.62
CA THR A 14 -5.84 5.60 6.00
C THR A 14 -4.69 4.60 6.01
N ILE A 15 -3.87 4.63 7.06
CA ILE A 15 -2.85 3.59 7.31
C ILE A 15 -3.51 2.20 7.40
N LYS A 16 -4.70 2.11 8.01
CA LYS A 16 -5.46 0.85 8.12
C LYS A 16 -5.81 0.29 6.74
N THR A 17 -6.28 1.13 5.83
CA THR A 17 -6.59 0.73 4.44
C THR A 17 -5.35 0.26 3.70
N LEU A 18 -4.21 0.94 3.86
CA LEU A 18 -2.96 0.53 3.23
C LEU A 18 -2.46 -0.82 3.75
N ARG A 19 -2.56 -1.08 5.06
CA ARG A 19 -2.25 -2.38 5.65
C ARG A 19 -3.18 -3.48 5.13
N TYR A 20 -4.47 -3.19 4.99
CA TYR A 20 -5.41 -4.12 4.39
C TYR A 20 -5.06 -4.41 2.93
N TYR A 21 -4.65 -3.40 2.15
CA TYR A 21 -4.20 -3.61 0.77
C TYR A 21 -2.93 -4.44 0.66
N ASP A 22 -2.01 -4.30 1.62
CA ASP A 22 -0.81 -5.14 1.73
C ASP A 22 -1.18 -6.59 2.04
N GLU A 23 -2.03 -6.81 3.04
CA GLU A 23 -2.53 -8.12 3.47
C GLU A 23 -3.22 -8.89 2.33
N VAL A 24 -4.03 -8.20 1.52
CA VAL A 24 -4.73 -8.82 0.37
C VAL A 24 -3.94 -8.76 -0.94
N GLY A 25 -2.68 -8.33 -0.90
CA GLY A 25 -1.78 -8.28 -2.06
C GLY A 25 -2.14 -7.23 -3.13
N LEU A 26 -3.04 -6.30 -2.81
CA LEU A 26 -3.49 -5.24 -3.71
C LEU A 26 -2.45 -4.12 -3.83
N LEU A 27 -1.76 -3.81 -2.72
CA LEU A 27 -0.67 -2.84 -2.65
C LEU A 27 0.36 -3.27 -1.61
N THR A 28 1.49 -3.79 -2.07
CA THR A 28 2.63 -4.10 -1.20
C THR A 28 3.63 -2.94 -1.13
N PRO A 29 4.43 -2.80 -0.06
CA PRO A 29 5.51 -1.83 -0.03
C PRO A 29 6.50 -2.09 -1.16
N ALA A 30 7.04 -1.02 -1.75
CA ALA A 30 8.09 -1.12 -2.75
C ALA A 30 9.45 -1.48 -2.12
N TYR A 31 9.62 -1.22 -0.81
CA TYR A 31 10.80 -1.60 -0.05
C TYR A 31 10.46 -1.77 1.42
N VAL A 32 11.06 -2.78 2.05
CA VAL A 32 11.05 -2.98 3.49
C VAL A 32 12.48 -2.85 3.97
N ASN A 33 12.73 -1.92 4.89
CA ASN A 33 14.04 -1.79 5.50
C ASN A 33 14.26 -2.97 6.46
N GLU A 34 15.29 -3.79 6.21
CA GLU A 34 15.56 -5.01 6.96
C GLU A 34 16.07 -4.75 8.39
N GLU A 35 16.70 -3.60 8.64
CA GLU A 35 17.25 -3.24 9.95
C GLU A 35 16.18 -2.82 10.97
N ASN A 36 15.10 -2.18 10.50
CA ASN A 36 14.06 -1.62 11.38
C ASN A 36 12.62 -2.04 11.02
N GLY A 37 12.43 -2.80 9.95
CA GLY A 37 11.12 -3.28 9.50
C GLY A 37 10.21 -2.20 8.91
N TYR A 38 10.71 -1.00 8.58
CA TYR A 38 9.87 0.06 8.05
C TYR A 38 9.51 -0.18 6.58
N HIS A 39 8.22 -0.01 6.30
CA HIS A 39 7.64 -0.14 4.97
C HIS A 39 7.68 1.20 4.22
N TYR A 40 8.19 1.17 3.00
CA TYR A 40 8.32 2.31 2.12
C TYR A 40 7.56 2.09 0.82
N TYR A 41 6.85 3.13 0.40
CA TYR A 41 6.05 3.15 -0.82
C TYR A 41 6.66 4.15 -1.81
N ALA A 42 6.65 3.81 -3.09
CA ALA A 42 7.16 4.66 -4.16
C ALA A 42 6.07 5.61 -4.69
N THR A 43 6.47 6.70 -5.36
CA THR A 43 5.55 7.74 -5.84
C THR A 43 4.58 7.23 -6.89
N ASP A 44 5.04 6.34 -7.78
CA ASP A 44 4.25 5.68 -8.82
C ASP A 44 3.09 4.84 -8.23
N GLN A 45 3.25 4.29 -7.03
CA GLN A 45 2.19 3.58 -6.32
C GLN A 45 1.00 4.49 -5.92
N LEU A 46 1.15 5.81 -5.90
CA LEU A 46 0.01 6.73 -5.63
C LEU A 46 -1.03 6.73 -6.75
N PHE A 47 -0.60 6.49 -7.98
CA PHE A 47 -1.45 6.54 -9.17
C PHE A 47 -1.91 5.16 -9.63
N LYS A 48 -1.44 4.10 -8.96
CA LYS A 48 -1.82 2.73 -9.29
C LYS A 48 -3.30 2.53 -9.00
N LYS A 49 -4.08 2.31 -10.05
CA LYS A 49 -5.50 1.98 -9.91
C LYS A 49 -5.61 0.53 -9.45
N TYR A 50 -5.88 0.37 -8.15
CA TYR A 50 -6.11 -0.92 -7.54
C TYR A 50 -7.41 -1.52 -8.09
N ARG A 51 -7.29 -2.53 -8.94
CA ARG A 51 -8.44 -3.33 -9.39
C ARG A 51 -8.60 -4.43 -8.35
N PHE A 52 -9.64 -4.36 -7.53
CA PHE A 52 -10.02 -5.49 -6.70
C PHE A 52 -10.22 -6.69 -7.64
N PRO A 53 -9.60 -7.86 -7.38
CA PRO A 53 -10.09 -9.07 -8.00
C PRO A 53 -11.55 -9.18 -7.54
N LEU A 54 -12.49 -8.96 -8.47
CA LEU A 54 -13.87 -9.34 -8.24
C LEU A 54 -13.79 -10.84 -7.93
N LYS A 55 -13.95 -11.22 -6.66
CA LYS A 55 -14.26 -12.61 -6.35
C LYS A 55 -15.52 -12.88 -7.16
N SER A 56 -15.42 -13.75 -8.17
CA SER A 56 -16.58 -14.41 -8.73
C SER A 56 -17.35 -14.95 -7.53
N LYS A 57 -18.55 -14.40 -7.32
CA LYS A 57 -19.55 -15.07 -6.50
C LYS A 57 -19.93 -16.31 -7.28
N ASP A 58 -19.32 -17.43 -6.92
CA ASP A 58 -19.96 -18.73 -7.10
C ASP A 58 -21.17 -18.81 -6.15
#